data_AF-A0A3D3M4M8-F1
#
_entry.id   AF-A0A3D3M4M8-F1
#
_cell.length_a   1.000
_cell.length_b   1.000
_cell.length_c   1.000
_cell.angle_alpha   90.00
_cell.angle_beta   90.00
_cell.angle_gamma   90.00
#
_symmetry.space_group_name_H-M   'P 1'
#
loop_
_entity.id
_entity.type
_entity.pdbx_description
1 polymer ?
#
loop_
_entity_poly.entity_id
_entity_poly.type
_entity_poly.pdbx_seq_one_letter_code
_entity_poly.pdbx_strand_id
1 'polypeptide(L)'
;MDVDGYTMWITGGSLVLIAPQVSEPERRHALGSLGQAQRHADESMVSRFDQHRRWYRAYCNALGQHGWRVTHSCQQVETAGGRTLLSPTQPLLLWLASQHGELGEVLELCIDSLAQNPRVLAQLSCCALQVEHSTTRLMLELGVLGPGSQLSLCSIALETSAVLGSDWLKAPLAGATLRGDLYFQSLMAEPAPELLDAGRDGFVRVSGNYGPGRTLH
;
A
#
# COMPACT_ATOMS: atom_id res chain seq x y z
N MET A 1 -0.10 -2.45 -16.93
CA MET A 1 -0.23 -3.85 -17.37
C MET A 1 -1.63 -4.29 -17.11
N ASP A 2 -2.21 -5.07 -18.01
CA ASP A 2 -3.61 -5.47 -18.00
C ASP A 2 -3.67 -7.01 -18.07
N VAL A 3 -4.35 -7.64 -17.12
CA VAL A 3 -4.64 -9.08 -17.09
C VAL A 3 -6.12 -9.22 -16.77
N ASP A 4 -6.92 -9.77 -17.69
CA ASP A 4 -8.37 -9.91 -17.56
C ASP A 4 -9.11 -8.61 -17.20
N GLY A 5 -8.62 -7.46 -17.70
CA GLY A 5 -9.16 -6.13 -17.41
C GLY A 5 -8.69 -5.54 -16.07
N TYR A 6 -7.98 -6.32 -15.25
CA TYR A 6 -7.34 -5.81 -14.05
C TYR A 6 -6.05 -5.12 -14.41
N THR A 7 -5.78 -3.97 -13.78
CA THR A 7 -4.55 -3.21 -14.02
C THR A 7 -3.70 -3.10 -12.76
N MET A 8 -2.43 -3.45 -12.86
CA MET A 8 -1.46 -3.26 -11.77
C MET A 8 -0.86 -1.85 -11.85
N TRP A 9 -0.98 -1.11 -10.75
CA TRP A 9 -0.45 0.25 -10.58
C TRP A 9 0.60 0.30 -9.48
N ILE A 10 1.49 1.30 -9.57
CA ILE A 10 2.49 1.57 -8.53
C ILE A 10 2.21 2.93 -7.90
N THR A 11 2.21 2.98 -6.57
CA THR A 11 2.17 4.22 -5.80
C THR A 11 3.11 4.09 -4.60
N GLY A 12 4.20 4.86 -4.59
CA GLY A 12 5.25 4.72 -3.58
C GLY A 12 5.83 3.30 -3.54
N GLY A 13 5.80 2.67 -2.36
CA GLY A 13 6.22 1.28 -2.13
C GLY A 13 5.14 0.23 -2.38
N SER A 14 3.99 0.61 -2.95
CA SER A 14 2.82 -0.26 -3.10
C SER A 14 2.57 -0.64 -4.55
N LEU A 15 2.26 -1.93 -4.74
CA LEU A 15 1.68 -2.49 -5.95
C LEU A 15 0.18 -2.67 -5.72
N VAL A 16 -0.68 -2.09 -6.56
CA VAL A 16 -2.14 -2.18 -6.39
C VAL A 16 -2.78 -2.70 -7.66
N LEU A 17 -3.42 -3.87 -7.56
CA LEU A 17 -4.25 -4.44 -8.60
C LEU A 17 -5.63 -3.76 -8.56
N ILE A 18 -6.06 -3.18 -9.67
CA ILE A 18 -7.30 -2.39 -9.75
C ILE A 18 -8.28 -3.08 -10.67
N ALA A 19 -9.48 -3.35 -10.15
CA ALA A 19 -10.55 -3.99 -10.89
C ALA A 19 -11.07 -3.11 -12.05
N PRO A 20 -11.48 -3.69 -13.18
CA PRO A 20 -11.93 -2.94 -14.36
C PRO A 20 -13.17 -2.07 -14.10
N GLN A 21 -13.97 -2.40 -13.09
CA GLN A 21 -15.18 -1.67 -12.72
C GLN A 21 -14.88 -0.42 -11.87
N VAL A 22 -13.65 -0.24 -11.40
CA VAL A 22 -13.25 0.94 -10.62
C VAL A 22 -13.17 2.14 -11.54
N SER A 23 -13.94 3.17 -11.23
CA SER A 23 -13.95 4.40 -12.03
C SER A 23 -12.63 5.17 -11.90
N GLU A 24 -12.32 6.02 -12.88
CA GLU A 24 -11.12 6.85 -12.82
C GLU A 24 -11.06 7.75 -11.57
N PRO A 25 -12.14 8.41 -11.12
CA PRO A 25 -12.14 9.17 -9.87
C PRO A 25 -11.78 8.32 -8.65
N GLU A 26 -12.37 7.13 -8.51
CA GLU A 26 -12.08 6.21 -7.40
C GLU A 26 -10.63 5.76 -7.41
N ARG A 27 -10.12 5.34 -8.58
CA ARG A 27 -8.72 4.98 -8.77
C ARG A 27 -7.77 6.11 -8.36
N ARG A 28 -8.02 7.33 -8.84
CA ARG A 28 -7.16 8.50 -8.53
C ARG A 28 -7.20 8.83 -7.05
N HIS A 29 -8.37 8.76 -6.42
CA HIS A 29 -8.51 8.96 -4.99
C HIS A 29 -7.73 7.92 -4.21
N ALA A 30 -7.92 6.63 -4.48
CA ALA A 30 -7.22 5.55 -3.78
C ALA A 30 -5.69 5.63 -3.92
N LEU A 31 -5.18 5.71 -5.16
CA LEU A 31 -3.73 5.79 -5.39
C LEU A 31 -3.12 7.07 -4.80
N GLY A 32 -3.86 8.18 -4.87
CA GLY A 32 -3.48 9.46 -4.28
C GLY A 32 -3.41 9.42 -2.76
N SER A 33 -4.45 8.89 -2.10
CA SER A 33 -4.51 8.74 -0.64
C SER A 33 -3.41 7.81 -0.13
N LEU A 34 -3.14 6.69 -0.81
CA LEU A 34 -2.04 5.78 -0.44
C LEU A 34 -0.67 6.46 -0.53
N GLY A 35 -0.40 7.13 -1.66
CA GLY A 35 0.87 7.83 -1.86
C GLY A 35 1.06 9.03 -0.93
N GLN A 36 -0.02 9.74 -0.57
CA GLN A 36 0.03 10.84 0.41
C GLN A 36 0.23 10.30 1.83
N ALA A 37 -0.49 9.25 2.23
CA ALA A 37 -0.37 8.64 3.54
C ALA A 37 1.04 8.06 3.78
N GLN A 38 1.65 7.42 2.77
CA GLN A 38 3.04 6.96 2.86
C GLN A 38 4.03 8.10 3.05
N ARG A 39 3.88 9.19 2.27
CA ARG A 39 4.74 10.37 2.42
C ARG A 39 4.58 11.04 3.78
N HIS A 40 3.35 11.17 4.28
CA HIS A 40 3.11 11.70 5.61
C HIS A 40 3.75 10.84 6.71
N ALA A 41 3.68 9.52 6.57
CA ALA A 41 4.35 8.59 7.48
C ALA A 41 5.87 8.69 7.41
N ASP A 42 6.45 8.90 6.23
CA ASP A 42 7.88 9.15 6.07
C ASP A 42 8.33 10.48 6.66
N GLU A 43 7.54 11.54 6.49
CA GLU A 43 7.86 12.88 7.02
C GLU A 43 7.80 12.92 8.55
N SER A 44 6.94 12.08 9.15
CA SER A 44 6.75 12.03 10.60
C SER A 44 7.67 11.04 11.33
N MET A 45 8.41 10.18 10.61
CA MET A 45 9.26 9.14 11.18
C MET A 45 10.68 9.22 10.66
N VAL A 46 11.66 8.80 11.47
CA VAL A 46 13.09 8.82 11.05
C VAL A 46 13.33 7.85 9.87
N SER A 47 12.69 6.69 9.90
CA SER A 47 12.88 5.64 8.90
C SER A 47 11.74 4.64 8.95
N ARG A 48 11.12 4.37 7.79
CA ARG A 48 10.10 3.32 7.65
C ARG A 48 10.66 1.90 7.83
N PHE A 49 11.98 1.75 7.67
CA PHE A 49 12.67 0.47 7.77
C PHE A 49 13.05 0.15 9.22
N ASP A 50 13.53 1.15 9.99
CA ASP A 50 13.97 0.93 11.38
C ASP A 50 12.79 0.95 12.37
N GLN A 51 11.75 1.73 12.08
CA GLN A 51 10.60 1.90 12.96
C GLN A 51 9.29 1.46 12.28
N HIS A 52 9.34 0.35 11.53
CA HIS A 52 8.23 -0.10 10.68
C HIS A 52 6.87 -0.12 11.40
N ARG A 53 6.80 -0.64 12.63
CA ARG A 53 5.53 -0.65 13.39
C ARG A 53 4.98 0.75 13.70
N ARG A 54 5.85 1.72 13.99
CA ARG A 54 5.44 3.11 14.25
C ARG A 54 5.08 3.82 12.95
N TRP A 55 5.87 3.60 11.91
CA TRP A 55 5.59 4.09 10.57
C TRP A 55 4.24 3.58 10.05
N TYR A 56 3.94 2.28 10.18
CA TYR A 56 2.68 1.69 9.72
C TYR A 56 1.46 2.27 10.45
N ARG A 57 1.59 2.58 11.75
CA ARG A 57 0.55 3.28 12.50
C ARG A 57 0.34 4.71 11.99
N ALA A 58 1.41 5.46 11.75
CA ALA A 58 1.32 6.80 11.16
C ALA A 58 0.69 6.76 9.75
N TYR A 59 1.07 5.76 8.95
CA TYR A 59 0.48 5.48 7.65
C TYR A 59 -1.02 5.21 7.73
N CYS A 60 -1.48 4.31 8.62
CA CYS A 60 -2.90 4.04 8.81
C CYS A 60 -3.68 5.28 9.28
N ASN A 61 -3.09 6.07 10.19
CA ASN A 61 -3.72 7.31 10.66
C ASN A 61 -3.86 8.33 9.53
N ALA A 62 -2.82 8.51 8.73
CA ALA A 62 -2.84 9.40 7.57
C ALA A 62 -3.84 8.92 6.51
N LEU A 63 -3.94 7.60 6.29
CA LEU A 63 -4.96 7.02 5.42
C LEU A 63 -6.38 7.37 5.92
N GLY A 64 -6.60 7.31 7.23
CA GLY A 64 -7.83 7.77 7.88
C GLY A 64 -8.17 9.24 7.61
N GLN A 65 -7.19 10.13 7.71
CA GLN A 65 -7.34 11.56 7.39
C GLN A 65 -7.71 11.80 5.92
N HIS A 66 -7.35 10.86 5.04
CA HIS A 66 -7.72 10.88 3.62
C HIS A 66 -9.06 10.18 3.32
N GLY A 67 -9.92 10.00 4.34
CA GLY A 67 -11.30 9.54 4.15
C GLY A 67 -11.43 8.02 4.01
N TRP A 68 -10.53 7.25 4.62
CA TRP A 68 -10.59 5.79 4.64
C TRP A 68 -10.92 5.28 6.04
N ARG A 69 -11.92 4.41 6.15
CA ARG A 69 -12.17 3.66 7.39
C ARG A 69 -11.54 2.29 7.27
N VAL A 70 -10.63 1.97 8.19
CA VAL A 70 -10.10 0.61 8.35
C VAL A 70 -11.17 -0.26 9.02
N THR A 71 -11.68 -1.26 8.29
CA THR A 71 -12.71 -2.19 8.77
C THR A 71 -12.10 -3.47 9.36
N HIS A 72 -10.91 -3.83 8.89
CA HIS A 72 -10.13 -4.96 9.40
C HIS A 72 -8.65 -4.60 9.42
N SER A 73 -7.91 -5.07 10.43
CA SER A 73 -6.46 -5.01 10.44
C SER A 73 -5.86 -6.18 11.21
N CYS A 74 -4.78 -6.73 10.67
CA CYS A 74 -3.98 -7.77 11.31
C CYS A 74 -2.52 -7.32 11.37
N GLN A 75 -1.88 -7.57 12.51
CA GLN A 75 -0.45 -7.34 12.70
C GLN A 75 0.19 -8.63 13.19
N GLN A 76 1.17 -9.14 12.45
CA GLN A 76 1.93 -10.32 12.82
C GLN A 76 3.42 -10.01 12.76
N VAL A 77 4.13 -10.48 13.79
CA VAL A 77 5.59 -10.36 13.88
C VAL A 77 6.14 -11.76 14.07
N GLU A 78 7.10 -12.13 13.25
CA GLU A 78 7.76 -13.42 13.32
C GLU A 78 9.27 -13.25 13.35
N THR A 79 9.97 -14.07 14.13
CA THR A 79 11.43 -14.07 14.10
C THR A 79 11.93 -14.72 12.80
N ALA A 80 12.84 -14.04 12.10
CA ALA A 80 13.41 -14.50 10.83
C ALA A 80 14.06 -15.89 10.91
N GLY A 81 14.68 -16.22 12.05
CA GLY A 81 15.40 -17.48 12.27
C GLY A 81 14.57 -18.77 12.16
N GLY A 82 13.24 -18.66 12.10
CA GLY A 82 12.35 -19.81 11.89
C GLY A 82 12.06 -20.15 10.42
N ARG A 83 12.47 -19.29 9.48
CA ARG A 83 12.20 -19.49 8.05
C ARG A 83 13.37 -20.21 7.38
N THR A 84 13.07 -21.14 6.47
CA THR A 84 14.09 -21.77 5.60
C THR A 84 14.26 -20.99 4.30
N LEU A 85 13.16 -20.47 3.77
CA LEU A 85 13.09 -19.74 2.51
C LEU A 85 11.91 -18.76 2.56
N LEU A 86 12.07 -17.57 1.96
CA LEU A 86 11.01 -16.58 1.88
C LEU A 86 11.10 -15.77 0.59
N SER A 87 10.11 -15.89 -0.29
CA SER A 87 9.91 -14.92 -1.37
C SER A 87 9.16 -13.69 -0.83
N PRO A 88 9.62 -12.45 -1.09
CA PRO A 88 8.97 -11.26 -0.53
C PRO A 88 7.49 -11.11 -0.90
N THR A 89 7.09 -11.54 -2.09
CA THR A 89 5.70 -11.42 -2.57
C THR A 89 4.80 -12.57 -2.13
N GLN A 90 5.34 -13.76 -1.88
CA GLN A 90 4.56 -14.96 -1.54
C GLN A 90 3.57 -14.76 -0.37
N PRO A 91 3.96 -14.23 0.81
CA PRO A 91 3.00 -14.05 1.91
C PRO A 91 1.91 -13.04 1.58
N LEU A 92 2.22 -12.02 0.76
CA LEU A 92 1.26 -11.01 0.34
C LEU A 92 0.22 -11.60 -0.64
N LEU A 93 0.70 -12.39 -1.60
CA LEU A 93 -0.13 -13.11 -2.56
C LEU A 93 -1.06 -14.10 -1.86
N LEU A 94 -0.53 -14.90 -0.93
CA LEU A 94 -1.33 -15.84 -0.14
C LEU A 94 -2.43 -15.15 0.66
N TRP A 95 -2.10 -14.03 1.32
CA TRP A 95 -3.11 -13.29 2.06
C TRP A 95 -4.17 -12.71 1.12
N LEU A 96 -3.78 -12.03 0.04
CA LEU A 96 -4.74 -11.43 -0.90
C LEU A 96 -5.62 -12.48 -1.59
N ALA A 97 -5.06 -13.61 -2.00
CA ALA A 97 -5.83 -14.72 -2.57
C ALA A 97 -6.81 -15.32 -1.55
N SER A 98 -6.51 -15.28 -0.25
CA SER A 98 -7.48 -15.71 0.77
C SER A 98 -8.66 -14.75 0.95
N GLN A 99 -8.48 -13.47 0.59
CA GLN A 99 -9.53 -12.45 0.64
C GLN A 99 -10.29 -12.34 -0.69
N HIS A 100 -9.59 -12.57 -1.80
CA HIS A 100 -10.06 -12.46 -3.19
C HIS A 100 -9.69 -13.73 -3.95
N GLY A 101 -10.43 -14.82 -3.68
CA GLY A 101 -10.12 -16.16 -4.20
C GLY A 101 -10.01 -16.24 -5.72
N GLU A 102 -10.76 -15.39 -6.42
CA GLU A 102 -10.78 -15.27 -7.87
C GLU A 102 -9.54 -14.56 -8.45
N LEU A 103 -8.75 -13.85 -7.63
CA LEU A 103 -7.65 -13.01 -8.11
C LEU A 103 -6.26 -13.63 -7.94
N GLY A 104 -6.16 -14.84 -7.38
CA GLY A 104 -4.86 -15.48 -7.13
C GLY A 104 -3.98 -15.56 -8.36
N GLU A 105 -4.49 -16.14 -9.46
CA GLU A 105 -3.76 -16.28 -10.73
C GLU A 105 -3.46 -14.92 -11.37
N VAL A 106 -4.41 -13.98 -11.33
CA VAL A 106 -4.26 -12.63 -11.89
C VAL A 106 -3.14 -11.87 -11.18
N LEU A 107 -3.08 -11.96 -9.85
CA LEU A 107 -2.03 -11.33 -9.04
C LEU A 107 -0.66 -11.93 -9.38
N GLU A 108 -0.55 -13.25 -9.46
CA GLU A 108 0.71 -13.91 -9.83
C GLU A 108 1.19 -13.50 -11.23
N LEU A 109 0.30 -13.53 -12.23
CA LEU A 109 0.63 -13.11 -13.60
C LEU A 109 1.08 -11.64 -13.67
N CYS A 110 0.45 -10.77 -12.88
CA CYS A 110 0.83 -9.37 -12.78
C CYS A 110 2.22 -9.18 -12.15
N ILE A 111 2.53 -9.91 -11.06
CA ILE A 111 3.85 -9.88 -10.43
C ILE A 111 4.92 -10.43 -11.38
N ASP A 112 4.63 -11.50 -12.12
CA ASP A 112 5.55 -12.13 -13.07
C ASP A 112 5.91 -11.20 -14.22
N SER A 113 4.88 -10.58 -14.79
CA SER A 113 5.05 -9.61 -15.85
C SER A 113 5.76 -8.33 -15.34
N LEU A 114 5.59 -7.97 -14.07
CA LEU A 114 6.26 -6.81 -13.47
C LEU A 114 7.74 -7.10 -13.23
N ALA A 115 8.05 -8.33 -12.81
CA ALA A 115 9.41 -8.82 -12.66
C ALA A 115 10.19 -8.83 -13.99
N GLN A 116 9.49 -8.91 -15.12
CA GLN A 116 10.07 -8.83 -16.47
C GLN A 116 10.24 -7.40 -16.98
N ASN A 117 9.88 -6.37 -16.20
CA ASN A 117 9.99 -4.97 -16.58
C ASN A 117 11.02 -4.22 -15.70
N PRO A 118 12.30 -4.14 -16.12
CA PRO A 118 13.37 -3.54 -15.31
C PRO A 118 13.13 -2.08 -14.94
N ARG A 119 12.45 -1.30 -15.80
CA ARG A 119 12.17 0.12 -15.53
C ARG A 119 11.18 0.26 -14.37
N VAL A 120 10.15 -0.56 -14.38
CA VAL A 120 9.11 -0.57 -13.34
C VAL A 120 9.68 -1.10 -12.02
N LEU A 121 10.49 -2.17 -12.07
CA LEU A 121 11.21 -2.67 -10.90
C LEU A 121 12.18 -1.65 -10.31
N ALA A 122 12.92 -0.92 -11.15
CA ALA A 122 13.80 0.13 -10.68
C ALA A 122 13.01 1.22 -9.93
N GLN A 123 11.87 1.66 -10.47
CA GLN A 123 10.99 2.62 -9.79
C GLN A 123 10.50 2.09 -8.44
N LEU A 124 10.03 0.85 -8.37
CA LEU A 124 9.59 0.22 -7.12
C LEU A 124 10.73 0.12 -6.11
N SER A 125 11.93 -0.26 -6.56
CA SER A 125 13.10 -0.45 -5.69
C SER A 125 13.50 0.82 -4.95
N CYS A 126 13.35 2.00 -5.56
CA CYS A 126 13.64 3.29 -4.92
C CYS A 126 12.79 3.57 -3.67
N CYS A 127 11.62 2.96 -3.56
CA CYS A 127 10.73 3.11 -2.41
C CYS A 127 10.69 1.88 -1.50
N ALA A 128 10.93 0.69 -2.06
CA ALA A 128 10.80 -0.57 -1.36
C ALA A 128 12.10 -1.06 -0.72
N LEU A 129 13.27 -0.62 -1.20
CA LEU A 129 14.57 -1.11 -0.75
C LEU A 129 15.41 -0.01 -0.10
N GLN A 130 16.11 -0.37 0.97
CA GLN A 130 17.19 0.42 1.55
C GLN A 130 18.42 -0.47 1.71
N VAL A 131 19.50 -0.11 1.00
CA VAL A 131 20.78 -0.81 1.11
C VAL A 131 21.69 0.00 2.04
N GLU A 132 22.13 -0.62 3.13
CA GLU A 132 23.02 -0.01 4.11
C GLU A 132 24.16 -0.99 4.45
N HIS A 133 25.40 -0.59 4.18
CA HIS A 133 26.60 -1.42 4.36
C HIS A 133 26.50 -2.81 3.69
N SER A 134 26.17 -3.84 4.47
CA SER A 134 26.07 -5.26 4.06
C SER A 134 24.67 -5.84 4.29
N THR A 135 23.69 -4.97 4.53
CA THR A 135 22.31 -5.32 4.80
C THR A 135 21.38 -4.60 3.85
N THR A 136 20.37 -5.30 3.37
CA THR A 136 19.25 -4.74 2.61
C THR A 136 18.00 -4.85 3.46
N ARG A 137 17.33 -3.73 3.69
CA ARG A 137 15.98 -3.68 4.27
C ARG A 137 14.97 -3.54 3.15
N LEU A 138 13.89 -4.29 3.25
CA LEU A 138 12.81 -4.33 2.27
C LEU A 138 11.51 -4.01 2.98
N MET A 139 10.71 -3.13 2.38
CA MET A 139 9.30 -2.92 2.71
C MET A 139 8.50 -2.92 1.42
N LEU A 140 7.55 -3.85 1.31
CA LEU A 140 6.71 -4.02 0.14
C LEU A 140 5.26 -4.11 0.56
N GLU A 141 4.39 -3.41 -0.16
CA GLU A 141 2.94 -3.53 -0.01
C GLU A 141 2.32 -3.99 -1.33
N LEU A 142 1.39 -4.94 -1.24
CA LEU A 142 0.54 -5.39 -2.34
C LEU A 142 -0.91 -5.15 -1.93
N GLY A 143 -1.74 -4.74 -2.89
CA GLY A 143 -3.14 -4.47 -2.61
C GLY A 143 -4.07 -4.76 -3.78
N VAL A 144 -5.35 -4.82 -3.47
CA VAL A 144 -6.46 -4.93 -4.42
C VAL A 144 -7.42 -3.78 -4.16
N LEU A 145 -7.75 -3.04 -5.21
CA LEU A 145 -8.82 -2.05 -5.22
C LEU A 145 -10.00 -2.60 -6.03
N GLY A 146 -11.07 -2.95 -5.32
CA GLY A 146 -12.30 -3.47 -5.87
C GLY A 146 -13.37 -2.41 -6.09
N PRO A 147 -14.52 -2.80 -6.69
CA PRO A 147 -15.68 -1.92 -6.90
C PRO A 147 -16.17 -1.28 -5.59
N GLY A 148 -16.67 -0.05 -5.68
CA GLY A 148 -17.09 0.71 -4.48
C GLY A 148 -15.91 1.17 -3.63
N SER A 149 -14.71 1.24 -4.22
CA SER A 149 -13.46 1.63 -3.56
C SER A 149 -13.11 0.76 -2.33
N GLN A 150 -13.43 -0.52 -2.38
CA GLN A 150 -12.99 -1.46 -1.34
C GLN A 150 -11.50 -1.75 -1.51
N LEU A 151 -10.72 -1.47 -0.47
CA LEU A 151 -9.27 -1.61 -0.50
C LEU A 151 -8.84 -2.74 0.43
N SER A 152 -8.08 -3.69 -0.10
CA SER A 152 -7.38 -4.71 0.69
C SER A 152 -5.88 -4.51 0.51
N LEU A 153 -5.13 -4.36 1.59
CA LEU A 153 -3.68 -4.18 1.56
C LEU A 153 -3.01 -5.23 2.43
N CYS A 154 -1.86 -5.73 1.96
CA CYS A 154 -0.95 -6.54 2.73
C CYS A 154 0.48 -6.06 2.50
N SER A 155 1.25 -5.89 3.57
CA SER A 155 2.65 -5.51 3.49
C SER A 155 3.54 -6.42 4.31
N ILE A 156 4.79 -6.47 3.87
CA ILE A 156 5.89 -7.14 4.54
C ILE A 156 7.03 -6.14 4.75
N ALA A 157 7.66 -6.19 5.92
CA ALA A 157 8.97 -5.58 6.13
C ALA A 157 9.96 -6.63 6.66
N LEU A 158 11.16 -6.63 6.11
CA LEU A 158 12.23 -7.58 6.48
C LEU A 158 13.62 -6.96 6.30
N GLU A 159 14.60 -7.57 6.95
CA GLU A 159 16.02 -7.29 6.75
C GLU A 159 16.74 -8.56 6.28
N THR A 160 17.68 -8.41 5.35
CA THR A 160 18.51 -9.51 4.84
C THR A 160 19.95 -9.07 4.60
N SER A 161 20.92 -9.95 4.81
CA SER A 161 22.30 -9.74 4.32
C SER A 161 22.55 -10.31 2.92
N ALA A 162 21.53 -10.82 2.25
CA ALA A 162 21.63 -11.16 0.84
C ALA A 162 21.77 -9.90 -0.01
N VAL A 163 22.59 -9.97 -1.04
CA VAL A 163 22.59 -8.99 -2.12
C VAL A 163 21.39 -9.29 -3.01
N LEU A 164 20.47 -8.34 -3.12
CA LEU A 164 19.26 -8.49 -3.91
C LEU A 164 19.57 -8.30 -5.41
N GLY A 165 19.22 -9.29 -6.21
CA GLY A 165 19.36 -9.25 -7.67
C GLY A 165 18.24 -8.47 -8.36
N SER A 166 18.24 -8.46 -9.69
CA SER A 166 17.16 -7.86 -10.50
C SER A 166 15.81 -8.56 -10.33
N ASP A 167 15.80 -9.77 -9.78
CA ASP A 167 14.63 -10.63 -9.54
C ASP A 167 14.13 -10.58 -8.09
N TRP A 168 14.63 -9.64 -7.28
CA TRP A 168 14.38 -9.53 -5.83
C TRP A 168 12.91 -9.60 -5.41
N LEU A 169 11.99 -9.18 -6.28
CA LEU A 169 10.56 -9.18 -6.01
C LEU A 169 10.00 -10.59 -5.83
N LYS A 170 10.54 -11.57 -6.56
CA LYS A 170 10.09 -12.97 -6.54
C LYS A 170 11.14 -13.91 -5.97
N ALA A 171 12.42 -13.59 -6.15
CA ALA A 171 13.52 -14.46 -5.79
C ALA A 171 13.43 -14.85 -4.32
N PRO A 172 13.41 -16.15 -4.00
CA PRO A 172 13.35 -16.59 -2.63
C PRO A 172 14.66 -16.25 -1.90
N LEU A 173 14.53 -15.63 -0.74
CA LEU A 173 15.63 -15.36 0.18
C LEU A 173 15.86 -16.56 1.09
N ALA A 174 17.11 -16.99 1.21
CA ALA A 174 17.48 -18.04 2.14
C ALA A 174 17.25 -17.54 3.58
N GLY A 175 16.64 -18.38 4.41
CA GLY A 175 16.36 -18.05 5.81
C GLY A 175 17.59 -17.63 6.60
N ALA A 176 18.74 -18.24 6.31
CA ALA A 176 20.02 -17.92 6.92
C ALA A 176 20.52 -16.50 6.63
N THR A 177 19.99 -15.82 5.60
CA THR A 177 20.33 -14.42 5.31
C THR A 177 19.35 -13.43 5.92
N LEU A 178 18.16 -13.88 6.33
CA LEU A 178 17.16 -13.03 6.98
C LEU A 178 17.61 -12.67 8.39
N ARG A 179 17.31 -11.45 8.83
CA ARG A 179 17.76 -10.88 10.11
C ARG A 179 16.59 -10.34 10.92
N GLY A 180 16.72 -10.42 12.24
CA GLY A 180 15.77 -9.82 13.18
C GLY A 180 14.36 -10.39 13.03
N ASP A 181 13.38 -9.49 12.98
CA ASP A 181 11.97 -9.80 12.86
C ASP A 181 11.44 -9.49 11.46
N LEU A 182 10.50 -10.33 11.01
CA LEU A 182 9.65 -10.14 9.86
C LEU A 182 8.34 -9.52 10.34
N TYR A 183 7.94 -8.43 9.71
CA TYR A 183 6.67 -7.77 9.99
C TYR A 183 5.70 -8.05 8.86
N PHE A 184 4.53 -8.56 9.21
CA PHE A 184 3.41 -8.74 8.29
C PHE A 184 2.27 -7.86 8.77
N GLN A 185 1.75 -7.04 7.89
CA GLN A 185 0.61 -6.18 8.18
C GLN A 185 -0.43 -6.37 7.10
N SER A 186 -1.70 -6.42 7.48
CA SER A 186 -2.78 -6.36 6.52
C SER A 186 -3.91 -5.49 7.02
N LEU A 187 -4.64 -4.90 6.08
CA LEU A 187 -5.85 -4.17 6.37
C LEU A 187 -6.88 -4.31 5.25
N MET A 188 -8.13 -4.11 5.62
CA MET A 188 -9.21 -3.80 4.70
C MET A 188 -9.75 -2.42 5.05
N ALA A 189 -10.04 -1.62 4.03
CA ALA A 189 -10.57 -0.28 4.19
C ALA A 189 -11.65 0.03 3.16
N GLU A 190 -12.56 0.92 3.56
CA GLU A 190 -13.64 1.43 2.72
C GLU A 190 -13.65 2.97 2.76
N PRO A 191 -14.27 3.63 1.78
CA PRO A 191 -14.48 5.07 1.82
C PRO A 191 -15.33 5.47 3.03
N ALA A 192 -14.86 6.49 3.73
CA ALA A 192 -15.55 7.14 4.82
C ALA A 192 -15.37 8.65 4.65
N PRO A 193 -16.10 9.28 3.71
CA PRO A 193 -15.97 10.72 3.43
C PRO A 193 -16.21 11.62 4.65
N GLU A 194 -16.94 11.13 5.64
CA GLU A 194 -17.14 11.76 6.95
C GLU A 194 -15.87 11.84 7.81
N LEU A 195 -14.84 11.03 7.52
CA LEU A 195 -13.54 11.06 8.19
C LEU A 195 -12.56 12.05 7.54
N LEU A 196 -12.92 12.64 6.39
CA LEU A 196 -12.12 13.70 5.79
C LEU A 196 -12.04 14.85 6.80
N ASP A 197 -10.82 15.21 7.20
CA ASP A 197 -10.60 16.36 8.06
C ASP A 197 -11.20 17.60 7.36
N ALA A 198 -12.29 18.12 7.91
CA ALA A 198 -13.00 19.30 7.38
C ALA A 198 -12.17 20.60 7.49
N GLY A 199 -10.89 20.51 7.83
CA GLY A 199 -10.03 21.60 8.27
C GLY A 199 -8.72 21.70 7.51
N ARG A 200 -8.77 21.91 6.19
CA ARG A 200 -7.74 22.65 5.43
C ARG A 200 -8.07 22.98 3.98
N ASP A 201 -9.31 22.79 3.54
CA ASP A 201 -9.77 23.46 2.33
C ASP A 201 -10.09 24.91 2.70
N GLY A 202 -9.24 25.84 2.24
CA GLY A 202 -9.39 27.29 2.37
C GLY A 202 -10.60 27.86 1.62
N PHE A 203 -11.71 27.11 1.54
CA PHE A 203 -12.95 27.52 0.94
C PHE A 203 -13.98 27.75 2.04
N VAL A 204 -14.15 29.02 2.39
CA VAL A 204 -15.34 29.49 3.12
C VAL A 204 -16.53 29.24 2.22
N ARG A 205 -17.39 28.30 2.61
CA ARG A 205 -18.71 28.15 2.00
C ARG A 205 -19.55 29.37 2.38
N VAL A 206 -19.49 30.42 1.56
CA VAL A 206 -20.41 31.56 1.69
C VAL A 206 -21.79 31.06 1.30
N SER A 207 -22.60 30.74 2.30
CA SER A 207 -24.02 30.49 2.11
C SER A 207 -24.67 31.85 1.82
N GLY A 208 -24.90 32.14 0.54
CA GLY A 208 -25.68 33.30 0.12
C GLY A 208 -27.12 33.12 0.59
N ASN A 209 -27.48 33.75 1.71
CA ASN A 209 -28.88 33.98 2.05
C ASN A 209 -29.44 35.04 1.08
N TYR A 210 -29.88 34.59 -0.09
CA TYR A 210 -30.87 35.34 -0.86
C TYR A 210 -32.25 35.02 -0.27
N GLY A 211 -32.70 35.88 0.63
CA GLY A 211 -34.08 35.96 1.12
C GLY A 211 -34.73 37.28 0.66
N PRO A 212 -36.02 37.28 0.32
CA PRO A 212 -36.59 38.13 -0.72
C PRO A 212 -36.99 39.54 -0.24
N GLY A 213 -37.20 40.41 -1.23
CA GLY A 213 -37.51 41.82 -1.06
C GLY A 213 -38.68 42.11 -0.13
N ARG A 214 -38.51 43.18 0.66
CA ARG A 214 -39.60 43.93 1.28
C ARG A 214 -39.87 45.16 0.43
N THR A 215 -40.99 45.14 -0.29
CA THR A 215 -41.76 46.33 -0.63
C THR A 215 -42.32 46.95 0.65
N LEU A 216 -42.19 48.26 0.81
CA LEU A 216 -42.96 49.04 1.77
C LEU A 216 -43.70 50.15 1.02
N HIS A 217 -45.00 50.19 1.28
CA HIS A 217 -45.90 51.31 1.05
C HIS A 217 -45.52 52.50 1.96
#